data_AF-A0A7Z0QFI1-F1
#
_entry.id   AF-A0A7Z0QFI1-F1
#
_cell.length_a   1.000
_cell.length_b   1.000
_cell.length_c   1.000
_cell.angle_alpha   90.00
_cell.angle_beta   90.00
_cell.angle_gamma   90.00
#
_symmetry.space_group_name_H-M   'P 1'
#
loop_
_entity.id
_entity.type
_entity.pdbx_description
1 polymer ?
#
loop_
_entity_poly.entity_id
_entity_poly.type
_entity_poly.pdbx_seq_one_letter_code
_entity_poly.pdbx_strand_id
1 'polypeptide(L)'
;MEDLIISLILRSLPHNYTEEFERDETSAPYFVKRVERHIAQNAGTALNFADLVAASGVSDRTLHYGFRKYRNTTPMASLKSVRLELARRALLEPVLWT
;
A
#
# COMPACT_ATOMS: atom_id res chain seq x y z
N MET A 1 -10.17 -1.51 28.39
CA MET A 1 -10.62 -2.87 27.99
C MET A 1 -11.42 -2.82 26.67
N GLU A 2 -11.54 -1.66 26.04
CA GLU A 2 -12.28 -1.49 24.77
C GLU A 2 -11.37 -1.65 23.54
N ASP A 3 -10.08 -1.30 23.63
CA ASP A 3 -9.11 -1.43 22.53
C ASP A 3 -8.86 -2.88 22.09
N LEU A 4 -8.98 -3.84 23.02
CA LEU A 4 -8.81 -5.26 22.71
C LEU A 4 -9.97 -5.75 21.83
N ILE A 5 -11.18 -5.27 22.08
CA ILE A 5 -12.37 -5.64 21.32
C ILE A 5 -12.32 -4.99 19.93
N ILE A 6 -11.92 -3.72 19.85
CA ILE A 6 -11.73 -3.01 18.58
C ILE A 6 -10.67 -3.70 17.71
N SER A 7 -9.53 -4.10 18.29
CA SER A 7 -8.47 -4.80 17.55
C SER A 7 -8.87 -6.22 17.13
N LEU A 8 -9.65 -6.95 17.95
CA LEU A 8 -10.21 -8.25 17.58
C LEU A 8 -11.25 -8.15 16.45
N ILE A 9 -12.11 -7.12 16.48
CA ILE A 9 -13.10 -6.88 15.41
C ILE A 9 -12.40 -6.50 14.11
N LEU A 10 -11.39 -5.62 14.16
CA LEU A 10 -10.59 -5.27 12.99
C LEU A 10 -9.80 -6.47 12.42
N ARG A 11 -9.46 -7.47 13.25
CA ARG A 11 -8.77 -8.70 12.81
C ARG A 11 -9.71 -9.80 12.29
N SER A 12 -10.97 -9.85 12.76
CA SER A 12 -11.88 -10.96 12.50
C SER A 12 -12.75 -10.78 11.25
N LEU A 13 -12.96 -9.53 10.82
CA LEU A 13 -13.58 -9.24 9.53
C LEU A 13 -12.49 -9.18 8.45
N PRO A 14 -12.71 -9.72 7.24
CA PRO A 14 -11.80 -9.53 6.11
C PRO A 14 -11.86 -8.05 5.66
N HIS A 15 -11.17 -7.18 6.42
CA HIS A 15 -11.07 -5.75 6.15
C HIS A 15 -9.71 -5.45 5.54
N ASN A 16 -9.68 -4.62 4.49
CA ASN A 16 -8.48 -4.18 3.78
C ASN A 16 -7.46 -3.41 4.64
N TYR A 17 -7.75 -3.16 5.92
CA TYR A 17 -6.88 -2.47 6.87
C TYR A 17 -6.02 -3.42 7.71
N THR A 18 -6.30 -4.73 7.71
CA THR A 18 -5.47 -5.72 8.42
C THR A 18 -4.04 -5.73 7.86
N GLU A 19 -3.88 -5.52 6.55
CA GLU A 19 -2.56 -5.42 5.91
C GLU A 19 -1.79 -4.12 6.23
N GLU A 20 -2.48 -3.03 6.58
CA GLU A 20 -1.84 -1.76 6.94
C GLU A 20 -1.38 -1.79 8.40
N PHE A 21 -2.16 -2.45 9.27
CA PHE A 21 -1.84 -2.63 10.69
C PHE A 21 -0.71 -3.66 10.91
N GLU A 22 -0.63 -4.74 10.13
CA GLU A 22 0.47 -5.71 10.22
C GLU A 22 1.76 -5.24 9.52
N ARG A 23 1.67 -4.25 8.60
CA ARG A 23 2.85 -3.66 7.93
C ARG A 23 3.73 -2.81 8.84
N ASP A 24 3.26 -2.47 10.04
CA ASP A 24 4.00 -1.65 11.01
C ASP A 24 4.94 -2.48 11.90
N GLU A 25 4.83 -3.82 11.89
CA GLU A 25 5.68 -4.68 12.75
C GLU A 25 7.17 -4.69 12.37
N THR A 26 7.53 -4.22 11.17
CA THR A 26 8.93 -3.95 10.81
C THR A 26 9.08 -2.53 10.29
N SER A 27 9.79 -1.69 11.04
CA SER A 27 10.17 -0.34 10.61
C SER A 27 10.87 -0.38 9.25
N ALA A 28 10.09 -0.19 8.18
CA ALA A 28 10.61 -0.14 6.83
C ALA A 28 11.48 1.11 6.65
N PRO A 29 12.57 1.04 5.85
CA PRO A 29 13.41 2.19 5.56
C PRO A 29 12.64 3.33 4.93
N TYR A 30 13.14 4.56 5.11
CA TYR A 30 12.53 5.78 4.61
C TYR A 30 12.17 5.71 3.11
N PHE A 31 13.06 5.16 2.27
CA PHE A 31 12.82 5.07 0.83
C PHE A 31 11.63 4.15 0.47
N VAL A 32 11.38 3.08 1.23
CA VAL A 32 10.21 2.20 1.03
C VAL A 32 8.93 2.97 1.38
N LYS A 33 8.90 3.60 2.56
CA LYS A 33 7.77 4.42 3.01
C LYS A 33 7.46 5.57 2.05
N ARG A 34 8.50 6.19 1.49
CA ARG A 34 8.37 7.28 0.51
C ARG A 34 7.70 6.80 -0.79
N VAL A 35 8.08 5.62 -1.26
CA VAL A 35 7.47 5.01 -2.46
C VAL A 35 6.04 4.58 -2.19
N GLU A 36 5.75 3.98 -1.02
CA GLU A 36 4.38 3.65 -0.62
C GLU A 36 3.48 4.90 -0.60
N ARG A 37 3.97 6.00 -0.02
CA ARG A 37 3.26 7.30 -0.04
C ARG A 37 3.05 7.81 -1.46
N HIS A 38 4.07 7.73 -2.31
CA HIS A 38 3.99 8.19 -3.70
C HIS A 38 2.97 7.36 -4.49
N ILE A 39 2.92 6.05 -4.28
CA ILE A 39 1.90 5.15 -4.84
C ILE A 39 0.51 5.57 -4.35
N ALA A 40 0.31 5.76 -3.05
CA ALA A 40 -1.00 6.13 -2.50
C ALA A 40 -1.53 7.45 -3.07
N GLN A 41 -0.65 8.43 -3.29
CA GLN A 41 -1.02 9.74 -3.84
C GLN A 41 -1.27 9.72 -5.35
N ASN A 42 -0.61 8.83 -6.10
CA ASN A 42 -0.60 8.86 -7.57
C ASN A 42 -1.13 7.58 -8.22
N ALA A 43 -1.74 6.67 -7.47
CA ALA A 43 -2.22 5.37 -7.98
C ALA A 43 -3.23 5.48 -9.14
N GLY A 44 -3.98 6.58 -9.21
CA GLY A 44 -4.92 6.87 -10.30
C GLY A 44 -4.28 7.35 -11.60
N THR A 45 -2.97 7.64 -11.61
CA THR A 45 -2.24 8.10 -12.80
C THR A 45 -1.40 6.97 -13.40
N ALA A 46 -0.96 7.13 -14.65
CA ALA A 46 -0.04 6.21 -15.32
C ALA A 46 1.38 6.28 -14.70
N LEU A 47 1.54 5.65 -13.54
CA LEU A 47 2.82 5.48 -12.85
C LEU A 47 3.59 4.30 -13.46
N ASN A 48 4.86 4.54 -13.81
CA ASN A 48 5.81 3.53 -14.24
C ASN A 48 6.84 3.22 -13.13
N PHE A 49 7.68 2.21 -13.34
CA PHE A 49 8.69 1.83 -12.37
C PHE A 49 9.79 2.89 -12.17
N ALA A 50 10.21 3.58 -13.23
CA ALA A 50 11.19 4.66 -13.15
C ALA A 50 10.70 5.84 -12.29
N ASP A 51 9.40 6.13 -12.29
CA ASP A 51 8.80 7.14 -11.42
C ASP A 51 8.92 6.74 -9.94
N LEU A 52 8.73 5.44 -9.64
CA LEU A 52 8.90 4.90 -8.28
C LEU A 52 10.37 4.98 -7.83
N VAL A 53 11.31 4.68 -8.73
CA VAL A 53 12.74 4.80 -8.47
C VAL A 53 13.12 6.26 -8.21
N ALA A 54 12.67 7.19 -9.06
CA ALA A 54 12.89 8.63 -8.89
C ALA A 54 12.30 9.14 -7.57
N ALA A 55 11.10 8.70 -7.21
CA ALA A 55 10.47 9.03 -5.93
C ALA A 55 11.21 8.43 -4.73
N SER A 56 11.83 7.25 -4.89
CA SER A 56 12.58 6.57 -3.81
C SER A 56 13.91 7.26 -3.48
N GLY A 57 14.55 7.89 -4.47
CA GLY A 57 15.91 8.45 -4.35
C GLY A 57 17.01 7.40 -4.25
N VAL A 58 16.72 6.13 -4.55
CA VAL A 58 17.69 5.02 -4.57
C VAL A 58 17.68 4.32 -5.92
N SER A 59 18.67 3.45 -6.17
CA SER A 59 18.72 2.64 -7.40
C SER A 59 17.59 1.59 -7.47
N ASP A 60 17.26 1.16 -8.68
CA ASP A 60 16.31 0.08 -8.99
C ASP A 60 16.57 -1.18 -8.15
N ARG A 61 17.85 -1.57 -8.04
CA ARG A 61 18.28 -2.75 -7.28
C ARG A 61 18.01 -2.58 -5.78
N THR A 62 18.30 -1.40 -5.25
CA THR A 62 18.04 -1.07 -3.83
C THR A 62 16.54 -1.04 -3.55
N LEU A 63 15.76 -0.47 -4.46
CA LEU A 63 14.32 -0.40 -4.32
C LEU A 63 13.69 -1.80 -4.34
N HIS A 64 14.06 -2.65 -5.30
CA HIS A 64 13.61 -4.04 -5.34
C HIS A 64 14.02 -4.82 -4.10
N TYR A 65 15.27 -4.68 -3.65
CA TYR A 65 15.74 -5.33 -2.43
C TYR A 65 14.96 -4.88 -1.20
N GLY A 66 14.71 -3.57 -1.05
CA GLY A 66 13.95 -3.02 0.07
C GLY A 66 12.52 -3.53 0.10
N PHE A 67 11.82 -3.51 -1.03
CA PHE A 67 10.45 -4.05 -1.11
C PHE A 67 10.41 -5.55 -0.82
N ARG A 68 11.37 -6.32 -1.34
CA ARG A 68 11.45 -7.76 -1.04
C ARG A 68 11.76 -8.03 0.43
N LYS A 69 12.67 -7.26 1.05
CA LYS A 69 13.10 -7.48 2.44
C LYS A 69 12.06 -7.07 3.46
N TYR A 70 11.39 -5.93 3.26
CA TYR A 70 10.52 -5.32 4.28
C TYR A 70 9.02 -5.51 3.99
N ARG A 71 8.66 -5.85 2.75
CA ARG A 71 7.26 -6.02 2.32
C ARG A 71 6.99 -7.34 1.62
N ASN A 72 8.03 -8.19 1.47
CA ASN A 72 7.99 -9.47 0.77
C ASN A 72 7.28 -9.41 -0.60
N THR A 73 7.39 -8.27 -1.28
CA THR A 73 6.69 -7.98 -2.54
C THR A 73 7.55 -7.12 -3.46
N THR A 74 7.00 -6.73 -4.61
CA THR A 74 7.65 -5.80 -5.55
C THR A 74 6.93 -4.46 -5.58
N PRO A 75 7.62 -3.35 -5.93
CA PRO A 75 6.99 -2.03 -5.99
C PRO A 75 5.77 -1.99 -6.92
N MET A 76 5.86 -2.66 -8.06
CA MET A 76 4.77 -2.74 -9.05
C MET A 76 3.59 -3.59 -8.55
N ALA A 77 3.85 -4.65 -7.78
CA ALA A 77 2.79 -5.42 -7.15
C ALA A 77 2.05 -4.59 -6.09
N SER A 78 2.77 -3.80 -5.27
CA SER A 78 2.16 -2.86 -4.33
C SER A 78 1.28 -1.81 -5.03
N LEU A 79 1.75 -1.24 -6.16
CA LEU A 79 0.96 -0.31 -6.97
C LEU A 79 -0.31 -0.99 -7.51
N LYS A 80 -0.21 -2.24 -7.98
CA LYS A 80 -1.36 -3.00 -8.46
C LYS A 80 -2.39 -3.24 -7.36
N SER A 81 -1.96 -3.62 -6.16
CA SER A 81 -2.87 -3.81 -5.02
C SER A 81 -3.63 -2.54 -4.67
N VAL A 82 -2.93 -1.38 -4.64
CA VAL A 82 -3.58 -0.08 -4.37
C VAL A 82 -4.58 0.28 -5.47
N ARG A 83 -4.25 0.06 -6.74
CA ARG A 83 -5.18 0.31 -7.86
C ARG A 83 -6.43 -0.57 -7.79
N LEU A 84 -6.25 -1.86 -7.47
CA LEU A 84 -7.38 -2.78 -7.32
C LEU A 84 -8.29 -2.35 -6.18
N GLU A 85 -7.71 -1.85 -5.10
CA GLU A 85 -8.47 -1.32 -3.96
C GLU A 85 -9.25 -0.06 -4.33
N LEU A 86 -8.64 0.87 -5.05
CA LEU A 86 -9.35 2.06 -5.55
C LEU A 86 -10.50 1.69 -6.49
N ALA A 87 -10.28 0.73 -7.40
CA ALA A 87 -11.33 0.23 -8.29
C ALA A 87 -12.46 -0.44 -7.49
N ARG A 88 -12.12 -1.27 -6.49
CA ARG A 88 -13.11 -1.89 -5.60
C ARG A 88 -13.94 -0.83 -4.87
N ARG A 89 -13.31 0.22 -4.32
CA ARG A 89 -14.02 1.33 -3.66
C ARG A 89 -14.95 2.05 -4.62
N ALA A 90 -14.49 2.36 -5.84
CA ALA A 90 -15.31 3.00 -6.86
C ALA A 90 -16.52 2.15 -7.29
N LEU A 91 -16.42 0.82 -7.23
CA LEU A 91 -17.53 -0.09 -7.51
C LEU A 91 -18.48 -0.27 -6.32
N LEU A 92 -17.98 -0.12 -5.08
CA LEU A 92 -18.77 -0.26 -3.85
C LEU A 92 -19.47 1.03 -3.44
N GLU A 93 -18.93 2.19 -3.83
CA GLU A 93 -19.68 3.44 -3.77
C GLU A 93 -20.75 3.38 -4.87
N PRO A 94 -22.05 3.29 -4.52
CA PRO A 94 -23.08 3.51 -5.52
C PRO A 94 -22.89 4.94 -5.99
N VAL A 95 -22.40 5.10 -7.22
CA VAL A 95 -22.57 6.33 -7.96
C VAL A 95 -24.08 6.58 -7.95
N LEU A 96 -24.54 7.45 -7.04
CA LEU A 96 -25.89 7.97 -7.04
C LEU A 96 -25.98 8.82 -8.31
N TRP A 97 -26.20 8.15 -9.44
CA TRP A 97 -26.68 8.78 -10.64
C TRP A 97 -28.11 9.24 -10.31
N THR A 98 -28.21 10.45 -9.80
CA THR A 98 -29.40 11.30 -9.88
C THR A 98 -29.00 12.52 -10.67
#